data_AF-I1CIE4-F1
#
_entry.id   AF-I1CIE4-F1
#
_cell.length_a   1.000
_cell.length_b   1.000
_cell.length_c   1.000
_cell.angle_alpha   90.00
_cell.angle_beta   90.00
_cell.angle_gamma   90.00
#
_symmetry.space_group_name_H-M   'P 1'
#
loop_
_entity.id
_entity.type
_entity.pdbx_description
1 polymer ?
#
loop_
_entity_poly.entity_id
_entity_poly.type
_entity_poly.pdbx_seq_one_letter_code
_entity_poly.pdbx_strand_id
1 'polypeptide(L)'
;MLQQLSAGAIKAIYYEEKSNPLSNNPIVQVINIKAVPVNGSTRYRAIVSDGINFMQAMLATQHTALVEQGQIKRNSIIRINEYVCNLLSNKKVLIILSIDIMTTDVEAKVGTPVSLDPTSGSAANTPNTPTAAATSTTSQPKPSEPARAPEQRQPTFNSTNSSSGGYFSGVNMQLESSLTPIKNINPYQSRWTIKARVTLKSPIKQWHNSKGDGKLFSVNFLDQSGEIKATAFNDQVDRLYNMFEEGNVYYLSKARVTMARKQFSTLDNEYELTLEAGTEIELCPSDAAIPQMNFKLVKIGDLDSVEKGATVDAMGVVIQDSGLNEIVTKATGKPTNKRELTIVDESGKSVRLTLWDKTAEEFDSSDSPIVACRGLRVSDFNGRSLSLSSAGTLKKNPDIPEAQRLRQW
;
A
#
# COMPACT_ATOMS: atom_id res chain seq x y z
N MET A 1 -1.58 -36.07 -28.22
CA MET A 1 -2.90 -36.00 -27.56
C MET A 1 -3.14 -34.52 -27.27
N LEU A 2 -4.02 -33.84 -28.02
CA LEU A 2 -4.33 -32.43 -27.75
C LEU A 2 -4.91 -32.34 -26.34
N GLN A 3 -4.23 -31.62 -25.44
CA GLN A 3 -4.80 -31.37 -24.12
C GLN A 3 -6.04 -30.48 -24.27
N GLN A 4 -7.15 -30.96 -23.73
CA GLN A 4 -8.45 -30.31 -23.85
C GLN A 4 -8.48 -29.06 -22.97
N LEU A 5 -8.84 -27.91 -23.56
CA LEU A 5 -9.07 -26.68 -22.80
C LEU A 5 -10.29 -26.86 -21.87
N SER A 6 -10.28 -26.14 -20.74
CA SER A 6 -11.39 -26.13 -19.77
C SER A 6 -12.55 -25.28 -20.28
N ALA A 7 -13.27 -25.76 -21.30
CA ALA A 7 -14.38 -25.05 -21.94
C ALA A 7 -15.42 -24.54 -20.93
N GLY A 8 -15.70 -23.23 -20.94
CA GLY A 8 -16.60 -22.56 -20.00
C GLY A 8 -15.91 -21.97 -18.76
N ALA A 9 -14.63 -22.25 -18.53
CA ALA A 9 -13.86 -21.72 -17.41
C ALA A 9 -13.77 -20.18 -17.44
N ILE A 10 -13.59 -19.57 -18.61
CA ILE A 10 -13.50 -18.11 -18.71
C ILE A 10 -14.79 -17.44 -18.26
N LYS A 11 -15.95 -18.06 -18.55
CA LYS A 11 -17.25 -17.59 -18.07
C LYS A 11 -17.38 -17.73 -16.55
N ALA A 12 -17.01 -18.88 -16.00
CA ALA A 12 -17.03 -19.11 -14.55
C ALA A 12 -16.12 -18.13 -13.80
N ILE A 13 -14.92 -17.88 -14.33
CA ILE A 13 -13.96 -16.89 -13.80
C ILE A 13 -14.56 -15.48 -13.89
N TYR A 14 -15.15 -15.12 -15.04
CA TYR A 14 -15.71 -13.79 -15.27
C TYR A 14 -16.88 -13.49 -14.34
N TYR A 15 -17.76 -14.46 -14.06
CA TYR A 15 -18.89 -14.26 -13.13
C TYR A 15 -18.57 -14.60 -11.67
N GLU A 16 -17.30 -14.90 -11.34
CA GLU A 16 -16.84 -15.24 -9.99
C GLU A 16 -17.60 -16.42 -9.37
N GLU A 17 -17.93 -17.42 -10.19
CA GLU A 17 -18.61 -18.65 -9.77
C GLU A 17 -17.63 -19.58 -9.01
N LYS A 18 -17.25 -19.21 -7.79
CA LYS A 18 -16.24 -19.93 -6.98
C LYS A 18 -16.60 -21.38 -6.65
N SER A 19 -17.88 -21.75 -6.71
CA SER A 19 -18.34 -23.13 -6.53
C SER A 19 -18.28 -23.96 -7.82
N ASN A 20 -18.02 -23.35 -8.97
CA ASN A 20 -17.96 -24.02 -10.25
C ASN A 20 -16.60 -24.73 -10.40
N PRO A 21 -16.54 -26.07 -10.58
CA PRO A 21 -15.28 -26.80 -10.67
C PRO A 21 -14.41 -26.37 -11.86
N LEU A 22 -14.99 -25.76 -12.90
CA LEU A 22 -14.26 -25.21 -14.04
C LEU A 22 -13.43 -23.97 -13.69
N SER A 23 -13.69 -23.33 -12.55
CA SER A 23 -12.87 -22.24 -12.03
C SER A 23 -11.62 -22.72 -11.29
N ASN A 24 -11.56 -24.00 -10.93
CA ASN A 24 -10.43 -24.58 -10.23
C ASN A 24 -9.39 -25.12 -11.22
N ASN A 25 -8.16 -24.59 -11.17
CA ASN A 25 -7.04 -24.94 -12.05
C ASN A 25 -7.36 -24.99 -13.57
N PRO A 26 -7.96 -23.94 -14.18
CA PRO A 26 -8.43 -23.99 -15.55
C PRO A 26 -7.28 -24.07 -16.57
N ILE A 27 -7.48 -24.87 -17.61
CA ILE A 27 -6.57 -25.01 -18.75
C ILE A 27 -7.04 -24.09 -19.87
N VAL A 28 -6.21 -23.12 -20.23
CA VAL A 28 -6.53 -22.08 -21.22
C VAL A 28 -5.41 -21.91 -22.24
N GLN A 29 -5.77 -21.41 -23.42
CA GLN A 29 -4.82 -21.02 -24.45
C GLN A 29 -4.51 -19.53 -24.39
N VAL A 30 -3.23 -19.17 -24.46
CA VAL A 30 -2.75 -17.79 -24.63
C VAL A 30 -2.88 -17.41 -26.10
N ILE A 31 -3.99 -16.78 -26.51
CA ILE A 31 -4.24 -16.46 -27.92
C ILE A 31 -3.53 -15.18 -28.38
N ASN A 32 -3.11 -14.32 -27.44
CA ASN A 32 -2.32 -13.13 -27.70
C ASN A 32 -1.47 -12.80 -26.46
N ILE A 33 -0.26 -12.29 -26.66
CA ILE A 33 0.61 -11.79 -25.59
C ILE A 33 1.42 -10.60 -26.12
N LYS A 34 1.45 -9.50 -25.35
CA LYS A 34 2.15 -8.26 -25.72
C LYS A 34 2.89 -7.69 -24.53
N ALA A 35 4.13 -7.27 -24.77
CA ALA A 35 4.89 -6.43 -23.85
C ALA A 35 4.24 -5.06 -23.72
N VAL A 36 4.11 -4.57 -22.50
CA VAL A 36 3.58 -3.25 -22.16
C VAL A 36 4.59 -2.58 -21.22
N PRO A 37 5.16 -1.42 -21.60
CA PRO A 37 6.07 -0.68 -20.74
C PRO A 37 5.29 -0.05 -19.58
N VAL A 38 5.71 -0.32 -18.35
CA VAL A 38 5.11 0.25 -17.13
C VAL A 38 6.25 0.68 -16.20
N ASN A 39 6.47 1.99 -16.06
CA ASN A 39 7.46 2.58 -15.15
C ASN A 39 8.89 2.00 -15.30
N GLY A 40 9.36 1.79 -16.53
CA GLY A 40 10.70 1.26 -16.80
C GLY A 40 10.83 -0.26 -16.70
N SER A 41 9.79 -0.97 -16.25
CA SER A 41 9.70 -2.44 -16.29
C SER A 41 8.77 -2.90 -17.40
N THR A 42 9.12 -4.00 -18.07
CA THR A 42 8.24 -4.66 -19.04
C THR A 42 7.23 -5.54 -18.29
N ARG A 43 5.93 -5.35 -18.56
CA ARG A 43 4.86 -6.28 -18.13
C ARG A 43 4.23 -6.94 -19.34
N TYR A 44 3.66 -8.12 -19.16
CA TYR A 44 3.04 -8.87 -20.25
C TYR A 44 1.52 -8.94 -20.10
N ARG A 45 0.83 -8.30 -21.06
CA ARG A 45 -0.62 -8.40 -21.23
C ARG A 45 -0.93 -9.55 -22.16
N ALA A 46 -1.72 -10.49 -21.70
CA ALA A 46 -2.20 -11.63 -22.45
C ALA A 46 -3.70 -11.52 -22.77
N ILE A 47 -4.14 -12.31 -23.74
CA ILE A 47 -5.55 -12.67 -23.91
C ILE A 47 -5.60 -14.19 -23.79
N VAL A 48 -6.39 -14.68 -22.86
CA VAL A 48 -6.54 -16.13 -22.61
C VAL A 48 -7.92 -16.61 -23.04
N SER A 49 -8.00 -17.84 -23.49
CA SER A 49 -9.23 -18.45 -23.99
C SER A 49 -9.38 -19.91 -23.56
N ASP A 50 -10.61 -20.30 -23.23
CA ASP A 50 -11.00 -21.70 -23.00
C ASP A 50 -11.57 -22.39 -24.26
N GLY A 51 -11.48 -21.74 -25.43
CA GLY A 51 -12.05 -22.21 -26.70
C GLY A 51 -13.47 -21.74 -27.00
N ILE A 52 -14.21 -21.21 -26.00
CA ILE A 52 -15.59 -20.68 -26.15
C ILE A 52 -15.65 -19.19 -25.83
N ASN A 53 -14.91 -18.76 -24.81
CA ASN A 53 -14.80 -17.38 -24.38
C ASN A 53 -13.33 -16.96 -24.29
N PHE A 54 -13.11 -15.65 -24.34
CA PHE A 54 -11.81 -15.08 -24.02
C PHE A 54 -11.96 -13.88 -23.10
N MET A 55 -10.91 -13.62 -22.33
CA MET A 55 -10.82 -12.40 -21.53
C MET A 55 -9.39 -11.88 -21.53
N GLN A 56 -9.25 -10.60 -21.17
CA GLN A 56 -7.93 -9.99 -21.02
C GLN A 56 -7.26 -10.48 -19.73
N ALA A 57 -5.95 -10.73 -19.81
CA ALA A 57 -5.16 -11.16 -18.69
C ALA A 57 -3.85 -10.37 -18.55
N MET A 58 -3.32 -10.31 -17.33
CA MET A 58 -1.99 -9.82 -17.01
C MET A 58 -1.21 -10.93 -16.32
N LEU A 59 0.00 -11.21 -16.79
CA LEU A 59 0.90 -12.14 -16.12
C LEU A 59 1.60 -11.45 -14.94
N ALA A 60 1.70 -12.14 -13.80
CA ALA A 60 2.53 -11.70 -12.69
C ALA A 60 4.00 -11.56 -13.11
N THR A 61 4.72 -10.62 -12.49
CA THR A 61 6.11 -10.26 -12.85
C THR A 61 7.08 -11.43 -12.72
N GLN A 62 6.81 -12.38 -11.82
CA GLN A 62 7.60 -13.60 -11.69
C GLN A 62 7.61 -14.48 -12.95
N HIS A 63 6.60 -14.34 -13.83
CA HIS A 63 6.50 -15.08 -15.09
C HIS A 63 7.07 -14.31 -16.29
N THR A 64 7.64 -13.11 -16.10
CA THR A 64 8.27 -12.32 -17.17
C THR A 64 9.36 -13.11 -17.88
N ALA A 65 10.24 -13.77 -17.13
CA ALA A 65 11.34 -14.56 -17.71
C ALA A 65 10.83 -15.70 -18.61
N LEU A 66 9.67 -16.30 -18.29
CA LEU A 66 9.08 -17.37 -19.10
C LEU A 66 8.62 -16.85 -20.47
N VAL A 67 8.16 -15.60 -20.55
CA VAL A 67 7.77 -14.97 -21.82
C VAL A 67 9.00 -14.57 -22.62
N GLU A 68 9.99 -13.95 -21.97
CA GLU A 68 11.24 -13.50 -22.61
C GLU A 68 12.07 -14.67 -23.16
N GLN A 69 12.06 -15.82 -22.46
CA GLN A 69 12.71 -17.05 -22.91
C GLN A 69 11.87 -17.85 -23.92
N GLY A 70 10.70 -17.34 -24.32
CA GLY A 70 9.81 -17.97 -25.31
C GLY A 70 9.09 -19.23 -24.82
N GLN A 71 9.14 -19.52 -23.51
CA GLN A 71 8.42 -20.64 -22.89
C GLN A 71 6.92 -20.35 -22.75
N ILE A 72 6.52 -19.08 -22.80
CA ILE A 72 5.12 -18.67 -22.96
C ILE A 72 5.05 -17.76 -24.18
N LYS A 73 4.37 -18.22 -25.23
CA LYS A 73 4.21 -17.50 -26.49
C LYS A 73 2.75 -17.55 -26.95
N ARG A 74 2.47 -16.87 -28.05
CA ARG A 74 1.16 -16.98 -28.70
C ARG A 74 0.85 -18.46 -28.99
N ASN A 75 -0.39 -18.84 -28.73
CA ASN A 75 -0.97 -20.17 -28.80
C ASN A 75 -0.53 -21.17 -27.71
N SER A 76 0.38 -20.82 -26.79
CA SER A 76 0.73 -21.71 -25.68
C SER A 76 -0.50 -22.06 -24.84
N ILE A 77 -0.56 -23.32 -24.38
CA ILE A 77 -1.58 -23.79 -23.43
C ILE A 77 -0.97 -23.83 -22.05
N ILE A 78 -1.64 -23.17 -21.12
CA ILE A 78 -1.24 -23.04 -19.73
C ILE A 78 -2.37 -23.54 -18.83
N ARG A 79 -1.99 -24.14 -17.71
CA ARG A 79 -2.88 -24.32 -16.57
C ARG A 79 -2.69 -23.14 -15.64
N ILE A 80 -3.77 -22.48 -15.27
CA ILE A 80 -3.73 -21.41 -14.29
C ILE A 80 -3.93 -22.02 -12.93
N ASN A 81 -2.93 -21.97 -12.06
CA ASN A 81 -3.00 -22.53 -10.71
C ASN A 81 -3.54 -21.52 -9.70
N GLU A 82 -3.22 -20.26 -9.89
CA GLU A 82 -3.65 -19.18 -9.02
C GLU A 82 -3.92 -17.94 -9.85
N TYR A 83 -5.07 -17.32 -9.63
CA TYR A 83 -5.47 -16.11 -10.33
C TYR A 83 -6.37 -15.23 -9.48
N VAL A 84 -6.45 -13.96 -9.88
CA VAL A 84 -7.39 -12.99 -9.34
C VAL A 84 -8.12 -12.34 -10.51
N CYS A 85 -9.45 -12.21 -10.44
CA CYS A 85 -10.21 -11.48 -11.44
C CYS A 85 -10.56 -10.09 -10.88
N ASN A 86 -10.08 -9.02 -11.52
CA ASN A 86 -10.29 -7.64 -11.08
C ASN A 86 -11.20 -6.89 -12.05
N LEU A 87 -12.05 -6.00 -11.55
CA LEU A 87 -12.85 -5.09 -12.38
C LEU A 87 -12.09 -3.76 -12.55
N LEU A 88 -11.67 -3.44 -13.78
CA LEU A 88 -10.95 -2.22 -14.16
C LEU A 88 -11.76 -1.46 -15.21
N SER A 89 -12.18 -0.22 -14.93
CA SER A 89 -12.91 0.64 -15.89
C SER A 89 -14.12 -0.06 -16.54
N ASN A 90 -14.90 -0.79 -15.74
CA ASN A 90 -16.06 -1.58 -16.16
C ASN A 90 -15.76 -2.81 -17.04
N LYS A 91 -14.50 -3.28 -17.06
CA LYS A 91 -14.06 -4.51 -17.74
C LYS A 91 -13.35 -5.43 -16.76
N LYS A 92 -13.64 -6.73 -16.78
CA LYS A 92 -12.94 -7.69 -15.92
C LYS A 92 -11.63 -8.13 -16.57
N VAL A 93 -10.54 -8.01 -15.81
CA VAL A 93 -9.19 -8.40 -16.22
C VAL A 93 -8.70 -9.49 -15.27
N LEU A 94 -8.22 -10.58 -15.85
CA LEU A 94 -7.63 -11.69 -15.13
C LEU A 94 -6.17 -11.37 -14.79
N ILE A 95 -5.76 -11.55 -13.54
CA ILE A 95 -4.36 -11.48 -13.12
C ILE A 95 -3.93 -12.90 -12.81
N ILE A 96 -2.97 -13.40 -13.57
CA ILE A 96 -2.48 -14.77 -13.48
C ILE A 96 -1.25 -14.76 -12.57
N LEU A 97 -1.40 -15.35 -11.37
CA LEU A 97 -0.37 -15.36 -10.32
C LEU A 97 0.53 -16.59 -10.42
N SER A 98 -0.06 -17.75 -10.69
CA SER A 98 0.67 -19.01 -10.80
C SER A 98 0.17 -19.83 -11.99
N ILE A 99 1.09 -20.44 -12.72
CA ILE A 99 0.82 -21.21 -13.94
C ILE A 99 1.72 -22.43 -14.05
N ASP A 100 1.21 -23.46 -14.71
CA ASP A 100 2.02 -24.52 -15.31
C ASP A 100 1.94 -24.43 -16.84
N ILE A 101 3.08 -24.50 -17.50
CA ILE A 101 3.15 -24.55 -18.97
C ILE A 101 2.85 -25.98 -19.40
N MET A 102 1.76 -26.17 -20.14
CA MET A 102 1.33 -27.51 -20.56
C MET A 102 1.87 -27.87 -21.95
N THR A 103 1.73 -26.95 -22.90
CA THR A 103 2.35 -27.08 -24.23
C THR A 103 2.60 -25.71 -24.85
N THR A 104 3.71 -25.59 -25.55
CA THR A 104 4.12 -24.36 -26.24
C THR A 104 3.92 -24.43 -27.74
N ASP A 105 3.79 -25.63 -28.31
CA ASP A 105 3.79 -25.89 -29.75
C ASP A 105 2.37 -26.22 -30.23
N VAL A 106 1.52 -25.20 -30.18
CA VAL A 106 0.16 -25.27 -30.74
C VAL A 106 0.09 -24.36 -31.95
N GLU A 107 -0.09 -24.97 -33.12
CA GLU A 107 0.00 -24.27 -34.41
C GLU A 107 -1.13 -23.26 -34.62
N ALA A 108 -2.30 -23.49 -34.00
CA ALA A 108 -3.48 -22.69 -34.21
C ALA A 108 -4.24 -22.33 -32.93
N LYS A 109 -5.05 -21.28 -33.03
CA LYS A 109 -6.05 -20.94 -32.03
C LYS A 109 -7.09 -22.06 -31.95
N VAL A 110 -7.41 -22.51 -30.74
CA VAL A 110 -8.42 -23.54 -30.48
C VAL A 110 -9.78 -22.86 -30.30
N GLY A 111 -10.78 -23.33 -31.05
CA GLY A 111 -12.17 -22.84 -30.98
C GLY A 111 -12.39 -21.42 -31.55
N THR A 112 -13.62 -20.93 -31.39
CA THR A 112 -14.07 -19.60 -31.85
C THR A 112 -14.52 -18.75 -30.67
N PRO A 113 -13.59 -18.34 -29.78
CA PRO A 113 -13.96 -17.72 -28.53
C PRO A 113 -14.51 -16.29 -28.71
N VAL A 114 -15.51 -15.95 -27.91
CA VAL A 114 -16.21 -14.65 -27.91
C VAL A 114 -15.94 -13.89 -26.60
N SER A 115 -15.88 -12.56 -26.67
CA SER A 115 -15.71 -11.68 -25.50
C SER A 115 -16.94 -11.72 -24.59
N LEU A 116 -16.72 -11.65 -23.27
CA LEU A 116 -17.79 -11.55 -22.26
C LEU A 116 -18.10 -10.11 -21.83
N ASP A 117 -17.35 -9.12 -22.34
CA ASP A 117 -17.57 -7.71 -21.99
C ASP A 117 -18.89 -7.19 -22.61
N PRO A 118 -19.83 -6.63 -21.81
CA PRO A 118 -21.16 -6.18 -22.26
C PRO A 118 -21.16 -4.95 -23.19
N THR A 119 -19.99 -4.38 -23.49
CA THR A 119 -19.82 -3.28 -24.47
C THR A 119 -19.36 -3.76 -25.85
N SER A 120 -19.30 -5.07 -26.08
CA SER A 120 -18.84 -5.66 -27.35
C SER A 120 -20.00 -6.00 -28.29
N GLY A 121 -21.03 -5.17 -28.32
CA GLY A 121 -22.02 -5.18 -29.39
C GLY A 121 -21.55 -4.36 -30.58
N SER A 122 -20.45 -4.77 -31.23
CA SER A 122 -20.17 -4.56 -32.67
C SER A 122 -18.78 -5.05 -33.05
N ALA A 123 -18.77 -5.74 -34.18
CA ALA A 123 -17.72 -6.49 -34.83
C ALA A 123 -16.32 -5.86 -34.89
N ALA A 124 -15.33 -6.75 -34.85
CA ALA A 124 -14.07 -6.60 -35.55
C ALA A 124 -14.33 -6.33 -37.05
N ASN A 125 -13.82 -5.22 -37.58
CA ASN A 125 -13.24 -5.03 -38.92
C ASN A 125 -13.12 -3.54 -39.24
N THR A 126 -11.90 -3.04 -39.41
CA THR A 126 -11.60 -1.92 -40.33
C THR A 126 -11.14 -2.56 -41.65
N PRO A 127 -11.63 -2.10 -42.82
CA PRO A 127 -11.02 -0.91 -43.45
C PRO A 127 -11.95 0.02 -44.28
N ASN A 128 -11.55 1.31 -44.33
CA ASN A 128 -11.66 2.34 -45.37
C ASN A 128 -12.85 2.44 -46.36
N THR A 129 -13.53 3.60 -46.36
CA THR A 129 -13.82 4.60 -47.47
C THR A 129 -15.18 5.32 -47.31
N PRO A 130 -15.36 6.54 -47.90
CA PRO A 130 -16.30 7.55 -47.39
C PRO A 130 -17.59 7.70 -48.23
N THR A 131 -18.73 7.98 -47.60
CA THR A 131 -19.88 8.66 -48.27
C THR A 131 -20.90 9.23 -47.27
N ALA A 132 -21.73 10.12 -47.78
CA ALA A 132 -22.44 11.22 -47.12
C ALA A 132 -23.78 10.89 -46.42
N ALA A 133 -24.20 11.87 -45.60
CA ALA A 133 -25.55 12.40 -45.35
C ALA A 133 -26.76 11.44 -45.20
N ALA A 134 -27.48 11.55 -44.08
CA ALA A 134 -28.76 12.27 -43.99
C ALA A 134 -29.54 11.97 -42.69
N THR A 135 -30.27 12.99 -42.27
CA THR A 135 -31.27 13.13 -41.19
C THR A 135 -32.45 12.16 -41.22
N SER A 136 -33.00 11.79 -40.05
CA SER A 136 -34.40 12.13 -39.68
C SER A 136 -34.87 11.55 -38.33
N THR A 137 -35.64 12.39 -37.65
CA THR A 137 -36.52 12.23 -36.49
C THR A 137 -37.68 11.26 -36.68
N THR A 138 -38.11 10.53 -35.64
CA THR A 138 -39.53 10.49 -35.19
C THR A 138 -39.71 9.82 -33.81
N SER A 139 -40.86 10.11 -33.22
CA SER A 139 -41.32 10.07 -31.83
C SER A 139 -42.15 8.85 -31.41
N GLN A 140 -41.97 8.38 -30.16
CA GLN A 140 -42.93 7.83 -29.16
C GLN A 140 -43.97 6.74 -29.57
N PRO A 141 -44.73 6.05 -28.66
CA PRO A 141 -44.84 6.17 -27.18
C PRO A 141 -44.81 4.84 -26.37
N LYS A 142 -44.82 5.00 -25.03
CA LYS A 142 -45.00 4.00 -23.95
C LYS A 142 -46.39 3.32 -23.94
N PRO A 143 -46.49 2.10 -23.37
CA PRO A 143 -47.70 1.62 -22.70
C PRO A 143 -47.55 1.55 -21.17
N SER A 144 -48.64 1.90 -20.49
CA SER A 144 -48.93 1.86 -19.06
C SER A 144 -49.43 0.48 -18.58
N GLU A 145 -49.13 0.12 -17.34
CA GLU A 145 -49.64 -1.08 -16.66
C GLU A 145 -50.43 -0.71 -15.38
N PRO A 146 -51.55 -1.38 -15.04
CA PRO A 146 -52.43 -1.02 -13.92
C PRO A 146 -52.17 -1.80 -12.62
N ALA A 147 -52.61 -1.21 -11.50
CA ALA A 147 -52.46 -1.71 -10.12
C ALA A 147 -53.77 -2.22 -9.48
N ARG A 148 -53.70 -3.32 -8.69
CA ARG A 148 -54.50 -3.71 -7.48
C ARG A 148 -54.30 -5.23 -7.22
N ALA A 149 -54.32 -5.85 -6.03
CA ALA A 149 -54.60 -5.51 -4.62
C ALA A 149 -54.05 -6.69 -3.72
N PRO A 150 -54.19 -6.69 -2.37
CA PRO A 150 -53.24 -7.30 -1.41
C PRO A 150 -53.65 -8.67 -0.82
N GLU A 151 -52.67 -9.43 -0.31
CA GLU A 151 -52.89 -10.62 0.54
C GLU A 151 -52.02 -10.60 1.82
N GLN A 152 -52.62 -11.06 2.92
CA GLN A 152 -52.10 -11.13 4.30
C GLN A 152 -51.62 -12.54 4.69
N ARG A 153 -50.85 -12.60 5.80
CA ARG A 153 -50.42 -13.73 6.70
C ARG A 153 -48.92 -14.06 6.56
N GLN A 154 -48.11 -14.33 7.59
CA GLN A 154 -48.20 -14.43 9.06
C GLN A 154 -46.72 -14.49 9.58
N PRO A 155 -46.42 -14.14 10.84
CA PRO A 155 -45.07 -14.29 11.40
C PRO A 155 -44.86 -15.68 12.02
N THR A 156 -43.68 -16.28 11.82
CA THR A 156 -43.24 -17.48 12.55
C THR A 156 -42.00 -17.17 13.39
N PHE A 157 -42.10 -17.57 14.66
CA PHE A 157 -41.07 -17.56 15.70
C PHE A 157 -40.35 -18.92 15.77
N ASN A 158 -39.26 -18.95 16.55
CA ASN A 158 -38.42 -20.07 17.03
C ASN A 158 -37.15 -20.33 16.19
N SER A 159 -35.97 -20.56 16.77
CA SER A 159 -35.56 -20.66 18.18
C SER A 159 -34.03 -20.54 18.24
N THR A 160 -33.58 -19.82 19.26
CA THR A 160 -32.32 -19.94 20.00
C THR A 160 -31.63 -21.31 19.95
N ASN A 161 -30.30 -21.28 19.84
CA ASN A 161 -29.46 -22.14 20.64
C ASN A 161 -28.24 -21.35 21.17
N SER A 162 -28.25 -21.16 22.48
CA SER A 162 -27.19 -20.51 23.24
C SER A 162 -26.23 -21.59 23.75
N SER A 163 -24.94 -21.44 23.52
CA SER A 163 -23.91 -22.04 24.36
C SER A 163 -23.02 -20.92 24.90
N SER A 164 -23.05 -20.84 26.22
CA SER A 164 -22.49 -19.88 27.14
C SER A 164 -20.96 -19.87 27.22
N GLY A 165 -20.41 -18.68 27.47
CA GLY A 165 -19.34 -18.48 28.45
C GLY A 165 -18.00 -18.04 27.90
N GLY A 166 -17.65 -16.77 28.11
CA GLY A 166 -16.27 -16.28 27.96
C GLY A 166 -16.19 -14.78 27.75
N TYR A 167 -16.17 -14.03 28.85
CA TYR A 167 -15.77 -12.62 28.87
C TYR A 167 -14.29 -12.52 28.50
N PHE A 168 -13.98 -12.40 27.22
CA PHE A 168 -12.68 -11.94 26.75
C PHE A 168 -12.89 -10.85 25.71
N SER A 169 -12.14 -9.77 25.91
CA SER A 169 -12.05 -8.55 25.11
C SER A 169 -12.26 -8.82 23.61
N GLY A 170 -13.21 -8.10 23.00
CA GLY A 170 -13.59 -8.24 21.60
C GLY A 170 -12.42 -7.94 20.67
N VAL A 171 -11.64 -8.97 20.34
CA VAL A 171 -10.81 -8.97 19.14
C VAL A 171 -11.79 -9.16 17.99
N ASN A 172 -11.86 -8.15 17.11
CA ASN A 172 -12.75 -8.11 15.96
C ASN A 172 -12.31 -9.21 14.97
N MET A 173 -12.72 -10.47 15.20
CA MET A 173 -12.27 -11.68 14.47
C MET A 173 -12.43 -11.55 12.95
N GLN A 174 -13.36 -10.72 12.49
CA GLN A 174 -13.63 -10.49 11.09
C GLN A 174 -12.59 -9.57 10.42
N LEU A 175 -11.97 -8.64 11.16
CA LEU A 175 -10.85 -7.81 10.67
C LEU A 175 -9.53 -8.59 10.68
N GLU A 176 -9.30 -9.42 11.71
CA GLU A 176 -8.14 -10.32 11.81
C GLU A 176 -8.06 -11.31 10.64
N SER A 177 -9.21 -11.81 10.18
CA SER A 177 -9.31 -12.75 9.05
C SER A 177 -8.93 -12.15 7.69
N SER A 178 -8.81 -10.82 7.59
CA SER A 178 -8.56 -10.10 6.33
C SER A 178 -7.35 -9.16 6.41
N LEU A 179 -6.42 -9.40 7.35
CA LEU A 179 -5.22 -8.60 7.51
C LEU A 179 -4.26 -8.80 6.33
N THR A 180 -3.83 -7.68 5.77
CA THR A 180 -2.77 -7.62 4.76
C THR A 180 -1.52 -7.04 5.41
N PRO A 181 -0.36 -7.71 5.36
CA PRO A 181 0.88 -7.13 5.82
C PRO A 181 1.22 -5.85 5.04
N ILE A 182 1.77 -4.85 5.72
CA ILE A 182 2.19 -3.57 5.12
C ILE A 182 3.06 -3.78 3.87
N LYS A 183 3.99 -4.75 3.90
CA LYS A 183 4.87 -5.05 2.77
C LYS A 183 4.13 -5.55 1.52
N ASN A 184 2.93 -6.11 1.67
CA ASN A 184 2.12 -6.65 0.58
C ASN A 184 1.10 -5.63 0.04
N ILE A 185 0.97 -4.47 0.69
CA ILE A 185 0.10 -3.39 0.24
C ILE A 185 0.59 -2.88 -1.11
N ASN A 186 -0.33 -2.79 -2.07
CA ASN A 186 -0.04 -2.32 -3.41
C ASN A 186 -1.21 -1.49 -3.98
N PRO A 187 -0.95 -0.58 -4.93
CA PRO A 187 -1.98 0.25 -5.58
C PRO A 187 -3.09 -0.48 -6.31
N TYR A 188 -2.93 -1.77 -6.58
CA TYR A 188 -3.90 -2.58 -7.33
C TYR A 188 -4.87 -3.32 -6.41
N GLN A 189 -4.64 -3.30 -5.09
CA GLN A 189 -5.51 -3.88 -4.08
C GLN A 189 -6.41 -2.79 -3.50
N SER A 190 -7.71 -2.85 -3.81
CA SER A 190 -8.72 -1.91 -3.28
C SER A 190 -9.28 -2.32 -1.92
N ARG A 191 -9.22 -3.62 -1.59
CA ARG A 191 -9.68 -4.17 -0.30
C ARG A 191 -8.49 -4.73 0.48
N TRP A 192 -8.09 -3.99 1.50
CA TRP A 192 -7.07 -4.39 2.46
C TRP A 192 -7.40 -3.74 3.79
N THR A 193 -6.98 -4.42 4.86
CA THR A 193 -6.95 -3.90 6.21
C THR A 193 -5.56 -4.18 6.74
N ILE A 194 -4.86 -3.15 7.24
CA ILE A 194 -3.64 -3.34 8.00
C ILE A 194 -3.94 -3.20 9.48
N LYS A 195 -3.23 -3.96 10.31
CA LYS A 195 -3.18 -3.78 11.77
C LYS A 195 -1.78 -3.27 12.08
N ALA A 196 -1.67 -2.01 12.48
CA ALA A 196 -0.37 -1.36 12.60
C ALA A 196 -0.31 -0.37 13.75
N ARG A 197 0.87 -0.26 14.37
CA ARG A 197 1.17 0.72 15.41
C ARG A 197 1.52 2.05 14.78
N VAL A 198 0.98 3.14 15.32
CA VAL A 198 1.44 4.48 14.96
C VAL A 198 2.80 4.72 15.61
N THR A 199 3.84 4.89 14.78
CA THR A 199 5.20 5.16 15.26
C THR A 199 5.54 6.63 15.30
N LEU A 200 4.95 7.42 14.40
CA LEU A 200 5.16 8.86 14.30
C LEU A 200 3.90 9.54 13.78
N LYS A 201 3.56 10.69 14.34
CA LYS A 201 2.50 11.58 13.88
C LYS A 201 3.08 12.99 13.70
N SER A 202 3.08 13.47 12.46
CA SER A 202 3.57 14.81 12.17
C SER A 202 2.57 15.88 12.63
N PRO A 203 3.03 17.10 12.99
CA PRO A 203 2.14 18.23 13.16
C PRO A 203 1.40 18.56 11.86
N ILE A 204 0.28 19.28 11.97
CA ILE A 204 -0.46 19.80 10.83
C ILE A 204 0.41 20.85 10.11
N LYS A 205 0.70 20.61 8.84
CA LYS A 205 1.40 21.54 7.95
C LYS A 205 0.39 22.19 7.01
N GLN A 206 0.45 23.50 6.90
CA GLN A 206 -0.32 24.26 5.92
C GLN A 206 0.54 24.57 4.69
N TRP A 207 -0.07 24.60 3.52
CA TRP A 207 0.56 24.98 2.28
C TRP A 207 -0.34 25.95 1.51
N HIS A 208 0.29 26.87 0.79
CA HIS A 208 -0.37 27.81 -0.12
C HIS A 208 0.27 27.64 -1.50
N ASN A 209 -0.53 27.42 -2.54
CA ASN A 209 -0.05 27.41 -3.92
C ASN A 209 -1.06 28.11 -4.84
N SER A 210 -0.71 28.22 -6.12
CA SER A 210 -1.57 28.88 -7.13
C SER A 210 -2.94 28.22 -7.32
N LYS A 211 -3.15 27.00 -6.83
CA LYS A 211 -4.43 26.26 -6.85
C LYS A 211 -5.22 26.38 -5.55
N GLY A 212 -4.69 27.06 -4.53
CA GLY A 212 -5.37 27.36 -3.27
C GLY A 212 -4.53 27.06 -2.03
N ASP A 213 -5.20 27.16 -0.89
CA ASP A 213 -4.68 26.79 0.43
C ASP A 213 -5.08 25.37 0.80
N GLY A 214 -4.22 24.69 1.54
CA GLY A 214 -4.53 23.38 2.07
C GLY A 214 -3.74 23.05 3.33
N LYS A 215 -4.14 21.97 3.99
CA LYS A 215 -3.46 21.43 5.16
C LYS A 215 -3.26 19.94 5.02
N LEU A 216 -2.20 19.42 5.63
CA LEU A 216 -1.92 18.00 5.68
C LEU A 216 -1.26 17.61 6.99
N PHE A 217 -1.42 16.35 7.36
CA PHE A 217 -0.54 15.71 8.33
C PHE A 217 -0.21 14.31 7.84
N SER A 218 0.88 13.75 8.35
CA SER A 218 1.33 12.41 8.01
C SER A 218 1.54 11.58 9.27
N VAL A 219 1.31 10.28 9.13
CA VAL A 219 1.44 9.28 10.19
C VAL A 219 2.25 8.12 9.65
N ASN A 220 3.21 7.62 10.40
CA ASN A 220 3.92 6.39 10.07
C ASN A 220 3.29 5.22 10.84
N PHE A 221 3.06 4.13 10.11
CA PHE A 221 2.54 2.89 10.63
C PHE A 221 3.61 1.80 10.56
N LEU A 222 3.67 0.96 11.59
CA LEU A 222 4.57 -0.18 11.69
C LEU A 222 3.79 -1.45 12.02
N ASP A 223 4.06 -2.51 11.28
CA ASP A 223 3.63 -3.89 11.57
C ASP A 223 4.84 -4.83 11.60
N GLN A 224 4.60 -6.14 11.70
CA GLN A 224 5.69 -7.15 11.68
C GLN A 224 6.44 -7.23 10.34
N SER A 225 5.82 -6.79 9.25
CA SER A 225 6.35 -6.92 7.89
C SER A 225 7.14 -5.70 7.42
N GLY A 226 6.83 -4.52 7.96
CA GLY A 226 7.51 -3.28 7.60
C GLY A 226 6.72 -2.04 8.00
N GLU A 227 7.04 -0.95 7.34
CA GLU A 227 6.50 0.37 7.67
C GLU A 227 5.93 1.07 6.47
N ILE A 228 4.93 1.90 6.70
CA ILE A 228 4.31 2.70 5.66
C ILE A 228 3.90 4.06 6.18
N LYS A 229 4.09 5.07 5.34
CA LYS A 229 3.65 6.43 5.63
C LYS A 229 2.25 6.64 5.09
N ALA A 230 1.38 7.22 5.89
CA ALA A 230 0.07 7.71 5.47
C ALA A 230 0.01 9.23 5.56
N THR A 231 -0.72 9.87 4.64
CA THR A 231 -0.93 11.32 4.63
C THR A 231 -2.42 11.61 4.50
N ALA A 232 -2.94 12.47 5.37
CA ALA A 232 -4.29 13.02 5.27
C ALA A 232 -4.23 14.47 4.76
N PHE A 233 -5.18 14.83 3.89
CA PHE A 233 -5.28 16.17 3.33
C PHE A 233 -6.62 16.83 3.71
N ASN A 234 -6.58 18.14 3.92
CA ASN A 234 -7.73 19.03 4.13
C ASN A 234 -8.73 18.47 5.16
N ASP A 235 -9.94 18.11 4.74
CA ASP A 235 -11.02 17.63 5.60
C ASP A 235 -10.64 16.36 6.39
N GLN A 236 -9.76 15.52 5.83
CA GLN A 236 -9.30 14.32 6.53
C GLN A 236 -8.35 14.65 7.67
N VAL A 237 -7.72 15.83 7.65
CA VAL A 237 -6.94 16.35 8.79
C VAL A 237 -7.86 16.57 9.98
N ASP A 238 -8.97 17.29 9.78
CA ASP A 238 -9.89 17.62 10.88
C ASP A 238 -10.54 16.38 11.49
N ARG A 239 -10.87 15.40 10.65
CA ARG A 239 -11.51 14.16 11.10
C ARG A 239 -10.53 13.22 11.82
N LEU A 240 -9.34 13.01 11.27
CA LEU A 240 -8.46 11.91 11.67
C LEU A 240 -7.33 12.32 12.60
N TYR A 241 -6.97 13.61 12.65
CA TYR A 241 -5.81 14.05 13.42
C TYR A 241 -5.95 13.70 14.90
N ASN A 242 -7.12 13.90 15.51
CA ASN A 242 -7.33 13.59 16.93
C ASN A 242 -7.53 12.10 17.22
N MET A 243 -7.77 11.28 16.19
CA MET A 243 -7.96 9.82 16.37
C MET A 243 -6.63 9.08 16.51
N PHE A 244 -5.55 9.59 15.90
CA PHE A 244 -4.23 8.96 15.95
C PHE A 244 -3.42 9.45 17.15
N GLU A 245 -2.96 8.49 17.94
CA GLU A 245 -2.03 8.67 19.05
C GLU A 245 -0.80 7.79 18.82
N GLU A 246 0.39 8.35 19.05
CA GLU A 246 1.65 7.61 18.91
C GLU A 246 1.74 6.48 19.95
N GLY A 247 2.22 5.32 19.53
CA GLY A 247 2.34 4.12 20.37
C GLY A 247 1.13 3.19 20.33
N ASN A 248 -0.05 3.69 19.95
CA ASN A 248 -1.28 2.89 19.87
C ASN A 248 -1.37 2.10 18.55
N VAL A 249 -2.13 1.00 18.58
CA VAL A 249 -2.35 0.11 17.44
C VAL A 249 -3.73 0.36 16.85
N TYR A 250 -3.79 0.48 15.51
CA TYR A 250 -5.02 0.75 14.80
C TYR A 250 -5.22 -0.26 13.67
N TYR A 251 -6.48 -0.60 13.40
CA TYR A 251 -6.89 -1.15 12.13
C TYR A 251 -7.14 0.00 11.16
N LEU A 252 -6.47 -0.04 10.00
CA LEU A 252 -6.65 0.93 8.93
C LEU A 252 -7.09 0.19 7.67
N SER A 253 -8.19 0.64 7.05
CA SER A 253 -8.69 0.09 5.80
C SER A 253 -9.20 1.18 4.86
N LYS A 254 -9.38 0.83 3.58
CA LYS A 254 -9.95 1.71 2.54
C LYS A 254 -9.19 3.05 2.39
N ALA A 255 -7.87 3.05 2.55
CA ALA A 255 -7.03 4.17 2.15
C ALA A 255 -6.50 3.98 0.73
N ARG A 256 -6.18 5.07 0.04
CA ARG A 256 -5.64 5.01 -1.31
C ARG A 256 -4.13 4.80 -1.26
N VAL A 257 -3.64 3.76 -1.93
CA VAL A 257 -2.20 3.48 -2.01
C VAL A 257 -1.61 4.21 -3.21
N THR A 258 -0.58 5.01 -2.99
CA THR A 258 0.16 5.76 -4.01
C THR A 258 1.65 5.43 -3.96
N MET A 259 2.39 5.78 -5.01
CA MET A 259 3.84 5.62 -5.00
C MET A 259 4.45 6.57 -3.96
N ALA A 260 5.34 6.05 -3.11
CA ALA A 260 6.01 6.84 -2.09
C ALA A 260 6.88 7.92 -2.71
N ARG A 261 6.73 9.15 -2.22
CA ARG A 261 7.64 10.23 -2.60
C ARG A 261 8.91 10.13 -1.75
N LYS A 262 9.89 9.32 -2.19
CA LYS A 262 11.17 9.10 -1.48
C LYS A 262 11.97 10.38 -1.19
N GLN A 263 11.68 11.48 -1.88
CA GLN A 263 12.24 12.81 -1.56
C GLN A 263 11.77 13.37 -0.21
N PHE A 264 10.64 12.89 0.32
CA PHE A 264 9.96 13.39 1.53
C PHE A 264 9.62 12.26 2.53
N SER A 265 10.15 11.06 2.33
CA SER A 265 9.95 9.90 3.19
C SER A 265 11.30 9.29 3.56
N THR A 266 11.49 8.99 4.84
CA THR A 266 12.64 8.26 5.39
C THR A 266 12.42 6.75 5.39
N LEU A 267 11.24 6.28 5.00
CA LEU A 267 10.89 4.87 5.00
C LEU A 267 11.37 4.16 3.73
N ASP A 268 11.81 2.91 3.88
CA ASP A 268 12.28 2.06 2.76
C ASP A 268 11.14 1.63 1.80
N ASN A 269 9.88 1.81 2.21
CA ASN A 269 8.71 1.37 1.44
C ASN A 269 8.53 2.18 0.14
N GLU A 270 8.19 1.47 -0.94
CA GLU A 270 7.93 2.06 -2.27
C GLU A 270 6.54 2.68 -2.40
N TYR A 271 5.65 2.38 -1.45
CA TYR A 271 4.29 2.89 -1.42
C TYR A 271 4.02 3.77 -0.20
N GLU A 272 3.09 4.70 -0.36
CA GLU A 272 2.54 5.55 0.70
C GLU A 272 1.01 5.52 0.65
N LEU A 273 0.36 5.79 1.76
CA LEU A 273 -1.09 5.83 1.87
C LEU A 273 -1.57 7.28 1.83
N THR A 274 -2.66 7.52 1.13
CA THR A 274 -3.44 8.75 1.20
C THR A 274 -4.76 8.41 1.88
N LEU A 275 -5.00 9.03 3.03
CA LEU A 275 -6.25 8.87 3.78
C LEU A 275 -7.35 9.68 3.07
N GLU A 276 -8.45 9.01 2.72
CA GLU A 276 -9.58 9.58 1.99
C GLU A 276 -10.85 9.56 2.84
N ALA A 277 -11.95 10.15 2.35
CA ALA A 277 -13.22 10.20 3.09
C ALA A 277 -13.77 8.81 3.45
N GLY A 278 -13.50 7.80 2.62
CA GLY A 278 -13.93 6.41 2.85
C GLY A 278 -13.00 5.60 3.77
N THR A 279 -11.90 6.18 4.25
CA THR A 279 -10.95 5.49 5.12
C THR A 279 -11.59 5.22 6.48
N GLU A 280 -11.45 3.97 6.93
CA GLU A 280 -11.97 3.49 8.22
C GLU A 280 -10.80 3.19 9.16
N ILE A 281 -10.87 3.73 10.37
CA ILE A 281 -9.86 3.61 11.42
C ILE A 281 -10.54 3.15 12.70
N GLU A 282 -10.06 2.06 13.26
CA GLU A 282 -10.55 1.48 14.51
C GLU A 282 -9.38 1.27 15.46
N LEU A 283 -9.51 1.75 16.71
CA LEU A 283 -8.49 1.53 17.73
C LEU A 283 -8.51 0.06 18.15
N CYS A 284 -7.36 -0.60 18.06
CA CYS A 284 -7.18 -1.95 18.59
C CYS A 284 -6.57 -1.86 19.99
N PRO A 285 -7.17 -2.47 21.03
CA PRO A 285 -6.48 -2.71 22.29
C PRO A 285 -5.17 -3.43 22.00
N SER A 286 -4.06 -2.90 22.52
CA SER A 286 -2.70 -3.20 22.04
C SER A 286 -2.46 -4.70 21.83
N ASP A 287 -1.87 -5.04 20.68
CA ASP A 287 -1.39 -6.39 20.42
C ASP A 287 0.11 -6.46 20.67
N ALA A 288 0.53 -7.33 21.59
CA ALA A 288 1.94 -7.59 21.91
C ALA A 288 2.73 -8.14 20.70
N ALA A 289 2.03 -8.68 19.69
CA ALA A 289 2.64 -9.22 18.50
C ALA A 289 3.21 -8.14 17.54
N ILE A 290 2.73 -6.89 17.62
CA ILE A 290 3.25 -5.81 16.75
C ILE A 290 4.50 -5.20 17.41
N PRO A 291 5.66 -5.21 16.73
CA PRO A 291 6.90 -4.74 17.32
C PRO A 291 6.80 -3.28 17.76
N GLN A 292 7.53 -2.94 18.82
CA GLN A 292 7.85 -1.55 19.09
C GLN A 292 8.83 -1.06 18.02
N MET A 293 8.86 0.25 17.75
CA MET A 293 9.69 0.85 16.69
C MET A 293 11.12 0.28 16.68
N ASN A 294 11.50 -0.41 15.60
CA ASN A 294 12.83 -0.97 15.42
C ASN A 294 13.79 0.11 14.93
N PHE A 295 14.90 0.31 15.65
CA PHE A 295 15.98 1.20 15.23
C PHE A 295 17.09 0.36 14.59
N LYS A 296 17.52 0.71 13.37
CA LYS A 296 18.72 0.11 12.76
C LYS A 296 19.96 0.88 13.22
N LEU A 297 20.29 0.72 14.51
CA LEU A 297 21.29 1.54 15.17
C LEU A 297 22.70 1.35 14.59
N VAL A 298 23.29 2.46 14.17
CA VAL A 298 24.71 2.58 13.83
C VAL A 298 25.43 3.17 15.04
N LYS A 299 26.55 2.57 15.46
CA LYS A 299 27.37 3.12 16.55
C LYS A 299 27.98 4.46 16.14
N ILE A 300 28.11 5.37 17.09
CA ILE A 300 28.76 6.68 16.87
C ILE A 300 30.21 6.47 16.41
N GLY A 301 30.87 5.43 16.94
CA GLY A 301 32.18 4.95 16.51
C GLY A 301 32.32 4.71 15.00
N ASP A 302 31.26 4.23 14.36
CA ASP A 302 31.25 3.75 12.97
C ASP A 302 30.77 4.82 11.97
N LEU A 303 30.36 6.00 12.44
CA LEU A 303 29.89 7.10 11.58
C LEU A 303 30.95 7.60 10.58
N ASP A 304 32.22 7.38 10.88
CA ASP A 304 33.33 7.72 9.96
C ASP A 304 33.27 6.91 8.66
N SER A 305 32.70 5.69 8.70
CA SER A 305 32.52 4.82 7.53
C SER A 305 31.25 5.14 6.71
N VAL A 306 30.35 5.96 7.26
CA VAL A 306 29.08 6.31 6.62
C VAL A 306 29.28 7.50 5.69
N GLU A 307 28.72 7.41 4.48
CA GLU A 307 28.81 8.47 3.49
C GLU A 307 28.01 9.73 3.88
N LYS A 308 28.50 10.88 3.41
CA LYS A 308 27.82 12.16 3.60
C LYS A 308 26.44 12.13 2.97
N GLY A 309 25.43 12.58 3.72
CA GLY A 309 24.07 12.67 3.25
C GLY A 309 23.28 11.37 3.33
N ALA A 310 23.91 10.27 3.74
CA ALA A 310 23.22 9.05 4.12
C ALA A 310 22.29 9.30 5.32
N THR A 311 21.26 8.46 5.40
CA THR A 311 20.29 8.46 6.49
C THR A 311 20.57 7.25 7.39
N VAL A 312 20.77 7.49 8.67
CA VAL A 312 21.10 6.46 9.67
C VAL A 312 20.24 6.61 10.92
N ASP A 313 20.15 5.54 11.71
CA ASP A 313 19.58 5.59 13.05
C ASP A 313 20.72 5.51 14.05
N ALA A 314 20.70 6.33 15.09
CA ALA A 314 21.74 6.33 16.12
C ALA A 314 21.13 6.59 17.49
N MET A 315 21.81 6.10 18.53
CA MET A 315 21.41 6.27 19.92
C MET A 315 22.60 6.68 20.76
N GLY A 316 22.38 7.55 21.73
CA GLY A 316 23.43 8.02 22.64
C GLY A 316 22.86 8.69 23.89
N VAL A 317 23.69 8.79 24.93
CA VAL A 317 23.45 9.60 26.13
C VAL A 317 23.75 11.05 25.78
N VAL A 318 22.85 11.97 26.11
CA VAL A 318 23.10 13.42 25.98
C VAL A 318 24.01 13.86 27.11
N ILE A 319 25.23 14.29 26.78
CA ILE A 319 26.22 14.78 27.76
C ILE A 319 26.29 16.32 27.81
N GLN A 320 25.84 17.00 26.76
CA GLN A 320 25.85 18.46 26.68
C GLN A 320 24.69 18.95 25.82
N ASP A 321 24.03 20.01 26.28
CA ASP A 321 23.03 20.76 25.54
C ASP A 321 23.52 22.20 25.35
N SER A 322 23.61 22.64 24.09
CA SER A 322 24.06 24.00 23.75
C SER A 322 22.92 25.02 23.76
N GLY A 323 21.71 24.61 24.16
CA GLY A 323 20.53 25.45 24.25
C GLY A 323 19.87 25.73 22.90
N LEU A 324 18.68 26.34 22.98
CA LEU A 324 17.90 26.76 21.82
C LEU A 324 18.47 28.04 21.22
N ASN A 325 18.81 28.00 19.94
CA ASN A 325 19.28 29.14 19.16
C ASN A 325 18.39 29.32 17.93
N GLU A 326 18.04 30.56 17.59
CA GLU A 326 17.33 30.84 16.34
C GLU A 326 18.34 31.10 15.22
N ILE A 327 18.17 30.44 14.07
CA ILE A 327 18.96 30.70 12.88
C ILE A 327 18.06 31.06 11.69
N VAL A 328 18.52 31.96 10.83
CA VAL A 328 17.83 32.25 9.56
C VAL A 328 18.40 31.36 8.47
N THR A 329 17.56 30.51 7.89
CA THR A 329 17.96 29.59 6.82
C THR A 329 18.29 30.33 5.53
N LYS A 330 19.52 30.19 5.02
CA LYS A 330 19.97 30.87 3.77
C LYS A 330 19.11 30.52 2.53
N ALA A 331 18.50 29.34 2.51
CA ALA A 331 17.72 28.85 1.38
C ALA A 331 16.27 29.39 1.36
N THR A 332 15.64 29.52 2.52
CA THR A 332 14.21 29.87 2.66
C THR A 332 13.97 31.24 3.27
N GLY A 333 15.00 31.88 3.83
CA GLY A 333 14.89 33.16 4.53
C GLY A 333 14.04 33.12 5.80
N LYS A 334 13.63 31.93 6.24
CA LYS A 334 12.77 31.75 7.42
C LYS A 334 13.62 31.58 8.69
N PRO A 335 13.25 32.22 9.81
CA PRO A 335 13.80 31.87 11.11
C PRO A 335 13.42 30.42 11.44
N THR A 336 14.37 29.68 11.97
CA THR A 336 14.27 28.25 12.28
C THR A 336 14.98 28.03 13.59
N ASN A 337 14.27 27.43 14.56
CA ASN A 337 14.85 27.14 15.86
C ASN A 337 15.75 25.91 15.76
N LYS A 338 16.93 25.99 16.38
CA LYS A 338 17.99 25.00 16.32
C LYS A 338 18.52 24.74 17.72
N ARG A 339 18.60 23.47 18.12
CA ARG A 339 19.27 23.07 19.36
C ARG A 339 20.36 22.05 19.03
N GLU A 340 21.57 22.27 19.54
CA GLU A 340 22.69 21.35 19.36
C GLU A 340 22.95 20.56 20.63
N LEU A 341 22.91 19.24 20.50
CA LEU A 341 23.21 18.28 21.57
C LEU A 341 24.52 17.58 21.25
N THR A 342 25.29 17.25 22.28
CA THR A 342 26.41 16.31 22.17
C THR A 342 25.97 14.97 22.76
N ILE A 343 25.99 13.93 21.93
CA ILE A 343 25.64 12.58 22.34
C ILE A 343 26.85 11.66 22.31
N VAL A 344 26.89 10.70 23.24
CA VAL A 344 27.95 9.69 23.38
C VAL A 344 27.31 8.30 23.47
N ASP A 345 27.98 7.29 22.93
CA ASP A 345 27.58 5.89 23.04
C ASP A 345 28.69 5.07 23.71
N GLU A 346 28.47 3.77 23.83
CA GLU A 346 29.42 2.80 24.38
C GLU A 346 30.73 2.67 23.57
N SER A 347 30.86 3.33 22.41
CA SER A 347 32.13 3.45 21.70
C SER A 347 33.05 4.51 22.31
N GLY A 348 32.56 5.35 23.24
CA GLY A 348 33.31 6.44 23.86
C GLY A 348 33.58 7.63 22.92
N LYS A 349 33.04 7.62 21.69
CA LYS A 349 33.10 8.78 20.78
C LYS A 349 31.89 9.68 21.03
N SER A 350 32.09 10.99 20.88
CA SER A 350 31.01 11.97 20.92
C SER A 350 30.69 12.48 19.51
N VAL A 351 29.42 12.78 19.26
CA VAL A 351 28.97 13.41 18.02
C VAL A 351 27.94 14.50 18.31
N ARG A 352 27.97 15.54 17.49
CA ARG A 352 26.97 16.61 17.53
C ARG A 352 25.69 16.17 16.82
N LEU A 353 24.57 16.27 17.53
CA LEU A 353 23.21 16.05 17.04
C LEU A 353 22.47 17.39 16.99
N THR A 354 21.98 17.77 15.81
CA THR A 354 21.17 19.00 15.63
C THR A 354 19.69 18.66 15.58
N LEU A 355 18.90 19.30 16.45
CA LEU A 355 17.44 19.29 16.45
C LEU A 355 16.90 20.59 15.86
N TRP A 356 15.68 20.53 15.31
CA TRP A 356 15.05 21.64 14.59
C TRP A 356 13.63 21.92 15.06
N ASP A 357 13.23 23.19 14.95
CA ASP A 357 11.88 23.72 15.18
C ASP A 357 11.28 23.22 16.51
N LYS A 358 10.05 22.70 16.45
CA LYS A 358 9.30 22.19 17.59
C LYS A 358 10.09 21.15 18.40
N THR A 359 10.83 20.25 17.74
CA THR A 359 11.64 19.26 18.45
C THR A 359 12.80 19.90 19.19
N ALA A 360 13.35 21.01 18.70
CA ALA A 360 14.37 21.77 19.42
C ALA A 360 13.78 22.56 20.61
N GLU A 361 12.57 23.09 20.46
CA GLU A 361 11.86 23.84 21.51
C GLU A 361 11.43 22.95 22.67
N GLU A 362 10.78 21.82 22.37
CA GLU A 362 10.22 20.88 23.35
C GLU A 362 11.25 19.93 23.96
N PHE A 363 12.49 19.91 23.43
CA PHE A 363 13.51 19.04 23.97
C PHE A 363 13.94 19.49 25.36
N ASP A 364 13.87 18.56 26.29
CA ASP A 364 14.37 18.71 27.64
C ASP A 364 15.61 17.81 27.82
N SER A 365 16.73 18.41 28.23
CA SER A 365 18.01 17.73 28.45
C SER A 365 18.23 17.33 29.92
N SER A 366 17.23 17.52 30.78
CA SER A 366 17.30 17.13 32.19
C SER A 366 17.62 15.64 32.36
N ASP A 367 18.45 15.33 33.36
CA ASP A 367 18.89 13.98 33.75
C ASP A 367 19.72 13.22 32.71
N SER A 368 20.38 13.91 31.77
CA SER A 368 21.23 13.30 30.74
C SER A 368 20.51 12.15 30.01
N PRO A 369 19.40 12.44 29.31
CA PRO A 369 18.52 11.41 28.78
C PRO A 369 19.22 10.62 27.68
N ILE A 370 18.85 9.34 27.56
CA ILE A 370 19.20 8.54 26.39
C ILE A 370 18.26 8.94 25.26
N VAL A 371 18.82 9.31 24.11
CA VAL A 371 18.04 9.64 22.92
C VAL A 371 18.29 8.58 21.85
N ALA A 372 17.22 7.93 21.40
CA ALA A 372 17.24 7.13 20.19
C ALA A 372 16.62 7.94 19.06
N CYS A 373 17.41 8.14 18.02
CA CYS A 373 17.04 8.95 16.89
C CYS A 373 17.01 8.09 15.63
N ARG A 374 15.92 8.24 14.89
CA ARG A 374 15.69 7.57 13.62
C ARG A 374 15.71 8.56 12.48
N GLY A 375 16.32 8.21 11.36
CA GLY A 375 16.33 9.06 10.18
C GLY A 375 17.23 10.30 10.33
N LEU A 376 18.37 10.14 10.99
CA LEU A 376 19.40 11.16 11.10
C LEU A 376 20.15 11.28 9.78
N ARG A 377 20.34 12.50 9.30
CA ARG A 377 21.17 12.78 8.13
C ARG A 377 22.61 13.02 8.56
N VAL A 378 23.53 12.27 7.98
CA VAL A 378 24.97 12.43 8.22
C VAL A 378 25.51 13.64 7.47
N SER A 379 26.26 14.49 8.16
CA SER A 379 26.90 15.70 7.64
C SER A 379 28.40 15.71 7.98
N ASP A 380 29.18 16.46 7.20
CA ASP A 380 30.63 16.68 7.39
C ASP A 380 30.96 18.03 8.02
N PHE A 381 29.98 18.65 8.68
CA PHE A 381 30.19 19.94 9.30
C PHE A 381 31.06 19.80 10.55
N ASN A 382 32.32 20.24 10.43
CA ASN A 382 33.33 20.24 11.50
C ASN A 382 33.60 18.80 12.03
N GLY A 383 33.83 17.87 11.10
CA GLY A 383 33.87 16.42 11.35
C GLY A 383 32.51 15.77 11.03
N ARG A 384 32.28 14.54 11.50
CA ARG A 384 30.95 13.91 11.38
C ARG A 384 29.96 14.55 12.35
N SER A 385 28.79 14.88 11.84
CA SER A 385 27.67 15.45 12.59
C SER A 385 26.36 14.84 12.12
N LEU A 386 25.37 14.83 13.01
CA LEU A 386 24.06 14.28 12.78
C LEU A 386 23.04 15.41 12.81
N SER A 387 22.11 15.40 11.86
CA SER A 387 20.97 16.31 11.86
C SER A 387 19.71 15.49 11.82
N LEU A 388 18.79 15.74 12.75
CA LEU A 388 17.47 15.11 12.70
C LEU A 388 16.72 15.64 11.48
N SER A 389 16.32 14.74 10.58
CA SER A 389 15.52 15.14 9.42
C SER A 389 14.09 15.46 9.84
N SER A 390 13.35 16.22 9.03
CA SER A 390 11.94 16.55 9.31
C SER A 390 11.00 15.33 9.28
N ALA A 391 11.47 14.20 8.75
CA ALA A 391 10.79 12.91 8.76
C ALA A 391 11.47 11.91 9.73
N GLY A 392 12.46 12.37 10.49
CA GLY A 392 13.09 11.60 11.54
C GLY A 392 12.27 11.62 12.83
N THR A 393 12.58 10.69 13.73
CA THR A 393 11.92 10.57 15.02
C THR A 393 12.96 10.56 16.13
N LEU A 394 12.72 11.34 17.18
CA LEU A 394 13.52 11.31 18.40
C LEU A 394 12.67 10.72 19.51
N LYS A 395 13.19 9.70 20.19
CA LYS A 395 12.55 9.12 21.37
C LYS A 395 13.50 9.24 22.57
N LYS A 396 13.05 9.93 23.61
CA LYS A 396 13.73 10.00 24.90
C LYS A 396 13.47 8.71 25.67
N ASN A 397 14.52 8.15 26.28
CA ASN A 397 14.49 6.97 27.14
C ASN A 397 13.62 5.85 26.58
N PRO A 398 13.90 5.33 25.36
CA PRO A 398 13.13 4.23 24.81
C PRO A 398 13.27 2.98 25.68
N ASP A 399 12.18 2.23 25.84
CA ASP A 399 12.18 0.95 26.53
C ASP A 399 12.65 -0.17 25.59
N ILE A 400 13.93 -0.15 25.25
CA ILE A 400 14.60 -1.15 24.42
C ILE A 400 15.86 -1.68 25.12
N PRO A 401 16.26 -2.94 24.89
CA PRO A 401 17.43 -3.54 25.56
C PRO A 401 18.71 -2.72 25.39
N GLU A 402 18.93 -2.14 24.21
CA GLU A 402 20.11 -1.33 23.90
C GLU A 402 20.16 -0.07 24.77
N ALA A 403 19.02 0.56 25.03
CA ALA A 403 18.94 1.75 25.87
C ALA A 403 19.16 1.40 27.35
N GLN A 404 18.70 0.24 27.80
CA GLN A 404 18.98 -0.25 29.15
C GLN A 404 20.49 -0.53 29.34
N ARG A 405 21.13 -1.14 28.34
CA ARG A 405 22.59 -1.36 28.32
C ARG A 405 23.36 -0.05 28.35
N LEU A 406 22.97 0.93 27.53
CA LEU A 406 23.62 2.24 27.49
C LEU A 406 23.39 3.05 28.78
N ARG A 407 22.31 2.80 29.52
CA ARG A 407 22.09 3.40 30.85
C ARG A 407 22.98 2.81 31.94
N GLN A 408 23.33 1.53 31.81
CA GLN A 408 24.16 0.83 32.79
C GLN A 408 25.65 1.13 32.61
N TRP A 409 26.08 1.30 31.35
CA TRP A 409 27.38 1.83 30.99
C TRP A 409 27.50 3.30 31.39
#